data_AF-E4SBQ7-F1
#
_entry.id   AF-E4SBQ7-F1
#
_cell.length_a   1.000
_cell.length_b   1.000
_cell.length_c   1.000
_cell.angle_alpha   90.00
_cell.angle_beta   90.00
_cell.angle_gamma   90.00
#
_symmetry.space_group_name_H-M   'P 1'
#
loop_
_entity.id
_entity.type
_entity.pdbx_description
1 polymer ?
#
loop_
_entity_poly.entity_id
_entity_poly.type
_entity_poly.pdbx_seq_one_letter_code
_entity_poly.pdbx_strand_id
1 'polypeptide(L)' 'MSNRKVWLYIIGFIVIILAAVILRVFFEIKGNVALLIFIILILGWGSLFQRELIKLVNRRK' A
#
# COMPACT_ATOMS: atom_id res chain seq x y z
N MET A 1 16.22 10.62 1.37
CA MET A 1 14.74 10.50 1.48
C MET A 1 14.35 11.04 2.86
N SER A 2 13.42 12.00 3.00
CA SER A 2 13.03 12.52 4.34
C SER A 2 12.35 11.42 5.18
N ASN A 3 12.66 11.31 6.48
CA ASN A 3 12.06 10.32 7.39
C ASN A 3 10.53 10.28 7.31
N ARG A 4 9.88 11.44 7.11
CA ARG A 4 8.41 11.53 6.95
C ARG A 4 7.88 10.72 5.76
N LYS A 5 8.65 10.62 4.67
CA LYS A 5 8.31 9.83 3.49
C LYS A 5 8.41 8.33 3.77
N VAL A 6 9.44 7.93 4.50
CA VAL A 6 9.65 6.53 4.91
C VAL A 6 8.52 6.08 5.83
N TRP A 7 8.11 6.91 6.78
CA TRP A 7 6.98 6.64 7.67
C TRP A 7 5.65 6.48 6.94
N LEU A 8 5.32 7.35 5.97
CA LEU A 8 4.11 7.21 5.16
C LEU A 8 4.09 5.90 4.36
N TYR A 9 5.25 5.46 3.85
CA TYR A 9 5.37 4.19 3.15
C TYR A 9 5.12 3.00 4.08
N ILE A 10 5.75 3.00 5.26
CA ILE A 10 5.59 1.96 6.28
C ILE A 10 4.13 1.87 6.73
N ILE A 11 3.49 2.99 7.04
CA ILE A 11 2.09 3.03 7.47
C ILE A 11 1.18 2.46 6.37
N GLY A 12 1.36 2.90 5.12
CA GLY A 12 0.58 2.37 3.99
C GLY A 12 0.74 0.87 3.78
N PHE A 13 1.96 0.36 3.92
CA PHE A 13 2.23 -1.06 3.81
C PHE A 13 1.54 -1.88 4.92
N ILE A 14 1.59 -1.39 6.17
CA ILE A 14 0.89 -2.02 7.30
C ILE A 14 -0.62 -2.07 7.06
N VAL A 15 -1.21 -0.98 6.56
CA VAL A 15 -2.65 -0.92 6.26
C VAL A 15 -3.05 -1.97 5.21
N ILE A 16 -2.24 -2.16 4.16
CA ILE A 16 -2.50 -3.15 3.10
C ILE A 16 -2.43 -4.59 3.63
N ILE A 17 -1.45 -4.88 4.51
CA ILE A 17 -1.35 -6.18 5.18
C ILE A 17 -2.59 -6.42 6.05
N LEU A 18 -2.96 -5.46 6.88
CA LEU A 18 -4.14 -5.58 7.74
C LEU A 18 -5.41 -5.79 6.92
N ALA A 19 -5.59 -5.03 5.84
CA ALA A 19 -6.74 -5.18 4.94
C ALA A 19 -6.82 -6.59 4.34
N ALA A 20 -5.69 -7.16 3.87
CA ALA A 20 -5.67 -8.50 3.30
C ALA A 20 -5.90 -9.61 4.33
N VAL A 21 -5.40 -9.43 5.56
CA VAL A 21 -5.67 -10.35 6.67
C VAL A 21 -7.15 -10.33 7.03
N ILE A 22 -7.75 -9.14 7.18
CA ILE A 22 -9.19 -8.98 7.44
C ILE A 22 -10.01 -9.62 6.32
N LEU A 23 -9.66 -9.37 5.06
CA LEU A 23 -10.39 -9.93 3.92
C LEU A 23 -10.37 -11.47 3.93
N ARG A 24 -9.22 -12.07 4.28
CA ARG A 24 -9.08 -13.53 4.37
C ARG A 24 -9.85 -14.12 5.54
N VAL A 25 -9.81 -13.46 6.71
CA VAL A 25 -10.44 -13.96 7.94
C VAL A 25 -11.96 -13.80 7.90
N PHE A 26 -12.47 -12.67 7.43
CA PHE A 26 -13.91 -12.37 7.49
C PHE A 26 -14.71 -12.87 6.29
N PHE A 27 -14.09 -13.00 5.11
CA PHE A 27 -14.79 -13.40 3.89
C PHE A 27 -14.44 -14.82 3.40
N GLU A 28 -13.66 -15.58 4.18
CA GLU A 28 -13.19 -16.95 3.86
C GLU A 28 -12.65 -17.09 2.43
N ILE A 29 -12.03 -16.02 1.91
CA ILE A 29 -11.56 -15.98 0.54
C ILE A 29 -10.44 -17.00 0.36
N LYS A 30 -10.55 -17.83 -0.67
CA LYS A 30 -9.50 -18.80 -1.06
C LYS A 30 -8.15 -18.09 -1.13
N GLY A 31 -7.12 -18.70 -0.54
CA GLY A 31 -5.79 -18.08 -0.40
C GLY A 31 -5.22 -17.52 -1.70
N ASN A 32 -5.45 -18.19 -2.83
CA ASN A 32 -5.00 -17.73 -4.15
C ASN A 32 -5.67 -16.42 -4.59
N VAL A 33 -6.95 -16.24 -4.28
CA VAL A 33 -7.71 -15.02 -4.60
C VAL A 33 -7.27 -13.88 -3.68
N ALA A 34 -7.08 -14.15 -2.39
CA ALA A 34 -6.57 -13.17 -1.43
C ALA A 34 -5.14 -12.69 -1.80
N LEU A 35 -4.28 -13.60 -2.26
CA LEU A 35 -2.94 -13.28 -2.75
C LEU A 35 -3.00 -12.35 -3.98
N LEU A 36 -3.91 -12.62 -4.91
CA LEU A 36 -4.06 -11.82 -6.13
C LEU A 36 -4.54 -10.41 -5.81
N ILE A 37 -5.51 -10.28 -4.89
CA ILE A 37 -5.97 -8.97 -4.37
C ILE A 37 -4.83 -8.23 -3.67
N PHE A 38 -4.03 -8.93 -2.87
CA PHE A 38 -2.89 -8.35 -2.16
C PHE A 38 -1.82 -7.80 -3.10
N ILE A 39 -1.48 -8.54 -4.16
CA ILE A 39 -0.53 -8.10 -5.20
C ILE A 39 -1.05 -6.84 -5.89
N ILE A 40 -2.33 -6.81 -6.27
CA ILE A 40 -2.95 -5.64 -6.90
C ILE A 40 -2.89 -4.42 -5.97
N LEU A 41 -3.21 -4.59 -4.68
CA LEU A 41 -3.15 -3.53 -3.69
C LEU A 41 -1.74 -2.99 -3.49
N ILE A 42 -0.73 -3.86 -3.39
CA ILE A 42 0.68 -3.45 -3.26
C ILE A 42 1.16 -2.67 -4.48
N LEU A 43 0.89 -3.18 -5.68
CA LEU A 43 1.33 -2.54 -6.92
C LEU A 43 0.61 -1.20 -7.13
N GLY A 44 -0.70 -1.16 -6.87
CA GLY A 44 -1.50 0.07 -6.92
C GLY A 44 -1.01 1.13 -5.94
N TRP A 45 -0.76 0.73 -4.68
CA TRP A 45 -0.22 1.62 -3.65
C TRP A 45 1.17 2.12 -3.99
N GLY A 46 2.08 1.25 -4.46
CA GLY A 46 3.42 1.65 -4.87
C GLY A 46 3.41 2.73 -5.95
N SER A 47 2.53 2.60 -6.95
CA SER A 47 2.33 3.57 -8.02
C SER A 47 1.75 4.91 -7.51
N LEU A 48 0.72 4.86 -6.67
CA LEU A 48 0.10 6.05 -6.07
C LEU A 48 1.08 6.81 -5.19
N PHE A 49 1.82 6.07 -4.35
CA PHE A 49 2.82 6.63 -3.46
C PHE A 49 3.95 7.31 -4.24
N GLN A 50 4.44 6.71 -5.33
CA GLN A 50 5.41 7.36 -6.21
C GLN A 50 4.86 8.67 -6.81
N ARG A 51 3.59 8.68 -7.26
CA ARG A 51 2.95 9.90 -7.77
C ARG A 51 2.82 10.99 -6.70
N GLU A 52 2.44 10.63 -5.47
CA GLU A 52 2.36 11.56 -4.35
C GLU A 52 3.74 12.08 -3.92
N LEU A 53 4.76 11.23 -3.97
CA LEU A 53 6.15 11.65 -3.76
C LEU A 53 6.60 12.66 -4.80
N ILE A 54 6.31 12.43 -6.08
CA ILE A 54 6.66 13.35 -7.17
C ILE A 54 5.94 14.69 -6.99
N LYS A 55 4.64 14.69 -6.67
CA LYS A 55 3.89 15.92 -6.37
C LYS A 55 4.47 16.69 -5.18
N LEU A 56 4.85 15.99 -4.10
CA LEU A 56 5.47 16.60 -2.92
C LEU A 56 6.90 17.11 -3.18
N VAL A 57 7.60 16.55 -4.15
CA VAL A 57 8.91 17.06 -4.61
C VAL A 57 8.72 18.29 -5.47
N ASN A 58 7.78 18.28 -6.41
CA ASN A 58 7.50 19.43 -7.29
C ASN A 58 6.99 20.65 -6.53
N ARG A 59 6.25 20.48 -5.42
CA ARG A 59 5.81 21.60 -4.57
C ARG A 59 6.93 22.25 -3.74
N ARG A 60 8.12 21.65 -3.68
CA ARG A 60 9.28 22.16 -2.93
C ARG A 60 10.35 22.84 -3.79
N LYS A 61 10.17 22.86 -5.11
CA LYS A 61 10.93 23.69 -6.06
C LYS A 61 10.13 24.95 -6.35
#